data_AF-A0A4Z0NDM9-F1
#
_entry.id   AF-A0A4Z0NDM9-F1
#
_cell.length_a   1.000
_cell.length_b   1.000
_cell.length_c   1.000
_cell.angle_alpha   90.00
_cell.angle_beta   90.00
_cell.angle_gamma   90.00
#
_symmetry.space_group_name_H-M   'P 1'
#
loop_
_entity.id
_entity.type
_entity.pdbx_description
1 polymer ?
#
loop_
_entity_poly.entity_id
_entity_poly.type
_entity_poly.pdbx_seq_one_letter_code
_entity_poly.pdbx_strand_id
1 'polypeptide(L)'
;IDPFSAAVVTIMINSGAYIAEITRGAVLSIHKGFREAGLALGLSRRETIRHVILPLALRRRLPPLGHQWILSIIATSWCVVIGCAEL
;
A
#
# COMPACT_ATOMS: atom_id res chain seq x y z
N ILE A 1 18.25 12.43 -20.26
CA ILE A 1 17.46 11.43 -19.51
C ILE A 1 16.75 10.63 -20.57
N ASP A 2 17.03 9.34 -20.66
CA ASP A 2 16.37 8.45 -21.61
C ASP A 2 14.84 8.46 -21.39
N PRO A 3 14.03 8.57 -22.45
CA PRO A 3 12.56 8.61 -22.35
C PRO A 3 11.99 7.44 -21.53
N PHE A 4 12.62 6.27 -21.67
CA PHE A 4 12.31 5.08 -20.90
C PHE A 4 12.51 5.27 -19.39
N SER A 5 13.61 5.88 -18.97
CA SER A 5 13.91 6.13 -17.56
C SER A 5 12.95 7.17 -16.95
N ALA A 6 12.59 8.20 -17.72
CA ALA A 6 11.59 9.19 -17.29
C ALA A 6 10.18 8.58 -17.11
N ALA A 7 9.77 7.69 -18.01
CA ALA A 7 8.49 6.98 -17.90
C ALA A 7 8.46 6.05 -16.67
N VAL A 8 9.55 5.30 -16.43
CA VAL A 8 9.67 4.40 -15.27
C VAL A 8 9.56 5.17 -13.95
N VAL A 9 10.27 6.30 -13.83
CA VAL A 9 10.23 7.12 -12.61
C VAL A 9 8.83 7.70 -12.37
N THR A 10 8.15 8.14 -13.43
CA THR A 10 6.78 8.68 -13.34
C THR A 10 5.79 7.63 -12.83
N ILE A 11 5.86 6.41 -13.36
CA ILE A 11 5.02 5.29 -12.93
C ILE A 11 5.35 4.87 -11.50
N MET A 12 6.63 4.83 -11.13
CA MET A 12 7.06 4.50 -9.77
C MET A 12 6.51 5.49 -8.74
N ILE A 13 6.55 6.79 -9.03
CA ILE A 13 6.04 7.82 -8.12
C ILE A 13 4.52 7.69 -7.98
N ASN A 14 3.79 7.49 -9.08
CA ASN A 14 2.34 7.33 -9.05
C ASN A 14 1.90 6.08 -8.25
N SER A 15 2.53 4.94 -8.52
CA SER A 15 2.25 3.67 -7.84
C SER A 15 2.67 3.73 -6.36
N GLY A 16 3.82 4.34 -6.06
CA GLY A 16 4.32 4.54 -4.70
C GLY A 16 3.39 5.39 -3.84
N ALA A 17 2.86 6.50 -4.40
CA ALA A 17 1.87 7.33 -3.70
C ALA A 17 0.60 6.55 -3.36
N TYR A 18 0.12 5.72 -4.27
CA TYR A 18 -1.06 4.88 -4.05
C TYR A 18 -0.83 3.83 -2.96
N ILE A 19 0.32 3.16 -2.97
CA ILE A 19 0.70 2.17 -1.95
C ILE A 19 0.82 2.83 -0.56
N ALA A 20 1.34 4.06 -0.51
CA ALA A 20 1.41 4.84 0.73
C ALA A 20 0.01 5.14 1.28
N GLU A 21 -0.92 5.56 0.43
CA GLU A 21 -2.30 5.86 0.83
C GLU A 21 -3.06 4.62 1.31
N ILE A 22 -2.86 3.48 0.64
CA ILE A 22 -3.41 2.17 1.07
C ILE A 22 -2.87 1.79 2.45
N THR A 23 -1.57 1.94 2.66
CA THR A 23 -0.93 1.63 3.94
C THR A 23 -1.46 2.55 5.05
N ARG A 24 -1.62 3.84 4.75
CA ARG A 24 -2.21 4.83 5.65
C ARG A 24 -3.66 4.49 6.00
N GLY A 25 -4.48 4.18 5.01
CA GLY A 25 -5.88 3.75 5.16
C GLY A 25 -6.02 2.45 5.96
N ALA A 26 -5.14 1.48 5.72
CA ALA A 26 -5.11 0.22 6.46
C ALA A 26 -4.80 0.44 7.95
N VAL A 27 -3.86 1.34 8.28
CA VAL A 27 -3.54 1.69 9.68
C VAL A 27 -4.69 2.46 10.33
N LEU A 28 -5.30 3.42 9.64
CA LEU A 28 -6.46 4.17 10.14
C LEU A 28 -7.72 3.31 10.33
N SER A 29 -7.89 2.24 9.54
CA SER A 29 -8.98 1.28 9.69
C SER A 29 -8.95 0.49 11.01
N ILE A 30 -7.82 0.56 11.73
CA ILE A 30 -7.68 -0.12 13.01
C ILE A 30 -8.28 0.78 14.09
N HIS A 31 -9.45 0.36 14.56
CA HIS A 31 -10.21 1.06 15.58
C HIS A 31 -9.39 1.26 16.85
N LYS A 32 -9.55 2.42 17.52
CA LYS A 32 -8.89 2.74 18.80
C LYS A 32 -9.13 1.69 19.89
N GLY A 33 -10.19 0.88 19.76
CA GLY A 33 -10.52 -0.24 20.64
C GLY A 33 -9.43 -1.32 20.71
N PHE A 34 -8.59 -1.50 19.68
CA PHE A 34 -7.43 -2.40 19.76
C PHE A 34 -6.36 -1.90 20.73
N ARG A 35 -6.25 -0.58 20.91
CA ARG A 35 -5.34 0.02 21.89
C ARG A 35 -5.85 -0.18 23.32
N GLU A 36 -7.16 -0.08 23.51
CA GLU A 36 -7.83 -0.33 24.79
C GLU A 36 -7.83 -1.82 25.14
N ALA A 37 -8.03 -2.71 24.17
CA ALA A 37 -7.93 -4.16 24.35
C ALA A 37 -6.51 -4.60 24.75
N GLY A 38 -5.47 -4.01 24.13
CA GLY A 38 -4.09 -4.29 24.53
C GLY A 38 -3.78 -3.82 25.96
N LEU A 39 -4.29 -2.65 26.35
CA LEU A 39 -4.17 -2.18 27.75
C LEU A 39 -4.94 -3.08 28.73
N ALA A 40 -6.12 -3.57 28.35
CA ALA A 40 -6.91 -4.51 29.15
C ALA A 40 -6.23 -5.89 29.32
N LEU A 41 -5.40 -6.28 28.34
CA LEU A 41 -4.55 -7.48 28.40
C LEU A 41 -3.23 -7.26 29.15
N GLY A 42 -3.00 -6.07 29.73
CA GLY A 42 -1.77 -5.74 30.46
C GLY A 42 -0.57 -5.39 29.55
N LEU A 43 -0.77 -5.21 28.24
CA LEU A 43 0.29 -4.85 27.31
C LEU A 43 0.56 -3.33 27.33
N SER A 44 1.84 -2.97 27.30
CA SER A 44 2.24 -1.57 27.13
C SER A 44 1.80 -1.03 25.77
N ARG A 45 1.64 0.29 25.64
CA ARG A 45 1.23 0.93 24.38
C ARG A 45 2.15 0.56 23.20
N ARG A 46 3.45 0.34 23.45
CA ARG A 46 4.42 -0.07 22.42
C ARG A 46 4.27 -1.56 22.06
N GLU A 47 4.03 -2.40 23.06
CA GLU A 47 3.80 -3.85 22.88
C GLU A 47 2.52 -4.09 22.07
N THR A 48 1.43 -3.40 22.37
CA THR A 48 0.15 -3.47 21.65
C THR A 48 0.31 -3.07 20.18
N ILE A 49 1.09 -2.01 19.91
CA ILE A 49 1.34 -1.58 18.53
C ILE A 49 2.13 -2.64 17.77
N ARG A 50 3.18 -3.20 18.37
CA ARG A 50 4.09 -4.14 17.71
C ARG A 50 3.49 -5.53 17.50
N HIS A 51 2.79 -6.07 18.52
CA HIS A 51 2.31 -7.45 18.52
C HIS A 51 0.86 -7.60 18.03
N VAL A 52 0.04 -6.54 18.08
CA VAL A 52 -1.38 -6.62 17.71
C VAL A 52 -1.67 -5.77 16.48
N ILE A 53 -1.41 -4.47 16.55
CA ILE A 53 -1.81 -3.51 15.51
C ILE A 53 -0.99 -3.70 14.23
N LEU A 54 0.33 -3.85 14.34
CA LEU A 54 1.23 -3.99 13.20
C LEU A 54 0.95 -5.24 12.35
N PRO A 55 0.89 -6.47 12.90
CA PRO A 55 0.58 -7.65 12.10
C PRO A 55 -0.86 -7.64 11.55
N LEU A 56 -1.81 -7.06 12.29
CA LEU A 56 -3.19 -6.91 11.82
C LEU A 56 -3.30 -5.91 10.67
N ALA A 57 -2.59 -4.77 10.76
CA ALA A 57 -2.48 -3.80 9.68
C ALA A 57 -1.87 -4.43 8.43
N LEU A 58 -0.83 -5.25 8.62
CA LEU A 58 -0.15 -5.97 7.54
C LEU A 58 -1.10 -6.95 6.83
N ARG A 59 -1.91 -7.70 7.59
CA ARG A 59 -2.93 -8.59 7.05
C ARG A 59 -4.07 -7.87 6.37
N ARG A 60 -4.49 -6.69 6.86
CA ARG A 60 -5.54 -5.89 6.23
C ARG A 60 -5.09 -5.14 4.98
N ARG A 61 -3.81 -4.76 4.88
CA ARG A 61 -3.27 -4.15 3.65
C ARG A 61 -3.03 -5.16 2.52
N LEU A 62 -2.88 -6.45 2.82
CA LEU A 62 -2.63 -7.51 1.83
C LEU A 62 -3.71 -7.59 0.72
N PRO A 63 -5.03 -7.63 1.03
CA PRO A 63 -6.06 -7.64 -0.01
C PRO A 63 -6.07 -6.39 -0.93
N PRO A 64 -6.05 -5.14 -0.44
CA PRO A 64 -6.02 -3.97 -1.32
C PRO A 64 -4.70 -3.80 -2.06
N LEU A 65 -3.57 -4.30 -1.53
CA LEU A 65 -2.31 -4.37 -2.29
C LEU A 65 -2.44 -5.28 -3.51
N GLY A 66 -3.07 -6.46 -3.38
CA GLY A 66 -3.32 -7.34 -4.52
C GLY A 66 -4.17 -6.69 -5.61
N HIS A 67 -5.20 -5.93 -5.22
CA HIS A 67 -6.02 -5.17 -6.15
C HIS A 67 -5.22 -4.08 -6.88
N GLN A 68 -4.40 -3.32 -6.15
CA GLN A 68 -3.53 -2.28 -6.72
C GLN A 68 -2.50 -2.86 -7.70
N TRP A 69 -1.98 -4.05 -7.41
CA TRP A 69 -1.05 -4.76 -8.29
C TRP A 69 -1.69 -5.15 -9.62
N ILE A 70 -2.91 -5.69 -9.60
CA ILE A 70 -3.64 -6.05 -10.81
C ILE A 70 -3.93 -4.81 -11.66
N LEU A 71 -4.38 -3.72 -11.04
CA LEU A 71 -4.59 -2.45 -11.73
C LEU A 71 -3.30 -1.90 -12.35
N SER A 72 -2.17 -2.00 -11.64
CA SER A 72 -0.88 -1.56 -12.17
C SER A 72 -0.43 -2.39 -13.37
N ILE A 73 -0.72 -3.70 -13.39
CA ILE A 73 -0.44 -4.57 -14.54
C ILE A 73 -1.31 -4.16 -15.74
N ILE A 74 -2.61 -3.93 -15.52
CA ILE A 74 -3.52 -3.46 -16.58
C ILE A 74 -3.08 -2.10 -17.13
N ALA A 75 -2.73 -1.16 -16.25
CA ALA A 75 -2.25 0.16 -16.63
C ALA A 75 -0.93 0.11 -17.43
N THR A 76 0.00 -0.78 -17.03
CA THR A 76 1.24 -0.99 -17.77
C THR A 76 0.97 -1.57 -19.16
N SER A 77 0.04 -2.52 -19.27
CA SER A 77 -0.36 -3.08 -20.56
C SER A 77 -0.97 -2.03 -21.49
N TRP A 78 -1.77 -1.10 -20.97
CA TRP A 78 -2.29 0.02 -21.77
C TRP A 78 -1.18 1.00 -22.17
N CYS A 79 -0.26 1.31 -21.25
CA CYS A 79 0.89 2.16 -21.53
C CYS A 79 1.82 1.56 -22.59
N VAL A 80 2.02 0.23 -22.59
CA VAL A 80 2.80 -0.47 -23.62
C VAL A 80 2.06 -0.46 -24.95
N VAL A 81 0.74 -0.70 -24.97
CA VAL A 81 -0.05 -0.70 -26.21
C VAL A 81 -0.08 0.70 -26.85
N ILE A 82 -0.22 1.77 -26.07
CA ILE A 82 -0.25 3.14 -26.59
C ILE A 82 1.17 3.65 -26.89
N GLY A 83 2.13 3.42 -25.98
CA GLY A 83 3.51 3.88 -26.14
C GLY A 83 4.35 3.11 -27.17
N CYS A 84 3.97 1.87 -27.52
CA CYS A 84 4.58 1.11 -28.62
C CYS A 84 3.84 1.28 -29.96
N ALA A 85 2.62 1.81 -29.95
CA ALA A 85 1.89 2.16 -31.18
C ALA A 85 2.27 3.55 -31.72
N GLU A 86 2.83 4.43 -30.88
CA GLU A 86 3.27 5.78 -31.24
C GLU A 86 4.79 5.91 -31.47
N LEU A 87 5.54 4.79 -31.40
CA LEU A 87 6.94 4.68 -31.82
C LEU A 87 7.03 3.90 -33.15
#